data_AF-J9E3B8-F1
#
_entry.id   AF-J9E3B8-F1
#
_cell.length_a   1.000
_cell.length_b   1.000
_cell.length_c   1.000
_cell.angle_alpha   90.00
_cell.angle_beta   90.00
_cell.angle_gamma   90.00
#
_symmetry.space_group_name_H-M   'P 1'
#
loop_
_entity.id
_entity.type
_entity.pdbx_description
1 polymer ?
#
loop_
_entity_poly.entity_id
_entity_poly.type
_entity_poly.pdbx_seq_one_letter_code
_entity_poly.pdbx_strand_id
1 'polypeptide(L)'
;IQSPVLEMDVADEPFHLIDIKGSCNCLFQSLAYYVAGAENDYCVLQESIIGFELEHPDEFIAIKNWTNDNWTCHISILAETGIGAELELYAFAAMFSIDVW
;
A
#
# COMPACT_ATOMS: atom_id res chain seq x y z
N ILE A 1 -17.66 -16.32 -12.56
CA ILE A 1 -16.42 -16.78 -13.23
C ILE A 1 -15.38 -16.79 -12.13
N GLN A 2 -14.95 -17.95 -11.64
CA GLN A 2 -13.82 -18.01 -10.72
C GLN A 2 -12.57 -17.69 -11.54
N SER A 3 -11.90 -16.59 -11.23
CA SER A 3 -10.58 -16.30 -11.78
C SER A 3 -9.66 -17.44 -11.35
N PRO A 4 -8.87 -18.06 -12.25
CA PRO A 4 -7.92 -19.07 -11.83
C PRO A 4 -6.95 -18.43 -10.84
N VAL A 5 -6.71 -19.12 -9.71
CA VAL A 5 -5.62 -18.76 -8.81
C VAL A 5 -4.35 -18.95 -9.62
N LEU A 6 -3.70 -17.84 -9.97
CA LEU A 6 -2.42 -17.85 -10.66
C LEU A 6 -1.36 -18.03 -9.58
N GLU A 7 -0.72 -19.18 -9.55
CA GLU A 7 0.44 -19.42 -8.67
C GLU A 7 1.61 -18.62 -9.26
N MET A 8 2.17 -17.69 -8.49
CA MET A 8 3.29 -16.84 -8.89
C MET A 8 4.58 -17.28 -8.17
N ASP A 9 5.67 -17.39 -8.92
CA ASP A 9 7.02 -17.61 -8.42
C ASP A 9 7.79 -16.29 -8.30
N VAL A 10 8.76 -16.21 -7.39
CA VAL A 10 9.61 -15.02 -7.21
C VAL A 10 10.44 -14.71 -8.47
N ALA A 11 10.66 -15.70 -9.34
CA ALA A 11 11.33 -15.53 -10.63
C ALA A 11 10.38 -15.12 -11.77
N ASP A 12 9.07 -15.00 -11.53
CA ASP A 12 8.14 -14.55 -12.55
C ASP A 12 8.34 -13.07 -12.86
N GLU A 13 8.31 -12.74 -14.15
CA GLU A 13 8.38 -11.37 -14.64
C GLU A 13 6.97 -10.84 -14.94
N PRO A 14 6.72 -9.53 -14.74
CA PRO A 14 5.43 -8.94 -15.07
C PRO A 14 5.17 -9.02 -16.58
N PHE A 15 3.98 -9.52 -16.96
CA PHE A 15 3.55 -9.56 -18.37
C PHE A 15 3.48 -8.16 -19.00
N HIS A 16 3.16 -7.14 -18.19
CA HIS A 16 3.02 -5.76 -18.60
C HIS A 16 3.62 -4.82 -17.55
N LEU A 17 4.38 -3.83 -18.03
CA LEU A 17 4.89 -2.72 -17.23
C LEU A 17 4.16 -1.44 -17.61
N ILE A 18 3.80 -0.66 -16.61
CA ILE A 18 3.05 0.57 -16.75
C ILE A 18 3.85 1.67 -16.06
N ASP A 19 4.15 2.73 -16.82
CA ASP A 19 4.85 3.89 -16.28
C ASP A 19 3.89 4.74 -15.45
N ILE A 20 4.13 4.78 -14.15
CA ILE A 20 3.45 5.67 -13.21
C ILE A 20 4.28 6.96 -13.07
N LYS A 21 3.61 8.11 -13.17
CA LYS A 21 4.29 9.42 -13.24
C LYS A 21 4.93 9.86 -11.91
N GLY A 22 4.42 9.35 -10.78
CA GLY A 22 4.57 9.95 -9.45
C GLY A 22 5.98 10.05 -8.89
N SER A 23 6.38 11.28 -8.55
CA SER A 23 7.42 11.54 -7.56
C SER A 23 6.80 11.51 -6.16
N CYS A 24 7.38 10.73 -5.25
CA CYS A 24 7.01 10.59 -3.83
C CYS A 24 5.74 9.78 -3.51
N ASN A 25 4.73 9.71 -4.38
CA ASN A 25 3.46 9.00 -4.13
C ASN A 25 3.24 7.79 -5.07
N CYS A 26 4.32 7.30 -5.69
CA CYS A 26 4.25 6.25 -6.70
C CYS A 26 3.64 4.94 -6.18
N LEU A 27 3.83 4.59 -4.90
CA LEU A 27 3.19 3.41 -4.30
C LEU A 27 1.66 3.53 -4.40
N PHE A 28 1.09 4.59 -3.82
CA PHE A 28 -0.36 4.80 -3.84
C PHE A 28 -0.93 4.94 -5.25
N GLN A 29 -0.20 5.58 -6.16
CA GLN A 29 -0.60 5.67 -7.56
C GLN A 29 -0.60 4.30 -8.25
N SER A 30 0.40 3.46 -7.98
CA SER A 30 0.48 2.10 -8.50
C SER A 30 -0.66 1.24 -7.99
N LEU A 31 -0.97 1.34 -6.69
CA LEU A 31 -2.08 0.61 -6.07
C LEU A 31 -3.45 1.13 -6.56
N ALA A 32 -3.61 2.44 -6.72
CA ALA A 32 -4.83 3.02 -7.31
C ALA A 32 -5.02 2.56 -8.76
N TYR A 33 -3.94 2.51 -9.54
CA TYR A 33 -3.96 1.98 -10.89
C TYR A 33 -4.36 0.49 -10.89
N TYR A 34 -3.80 -0.31 -9.99
CA TYR A 34 -4.14 -1.72 -9.86
C TYR A 34 -5.64 -1.93 -9.56
N VAL A 35 -6.23 -1.12 -8.66
CA VAL A 35 -7.63 -1.24 -8.26
C VAL A 35 -8.60 -0.68 -9.31
N ALA A 36 -8.29 0.50 -9.88
CA ALA A 36 -9.24 1.29 -10.66
C ALA A 36 -8.88 1.45 -12.15
N GLY A 37 -7.70 0.96 -12.57
CA GLY A 37 -7.16 1.16 -13.93
C GLY A 37 -6.68 2.59 -14.21
N ALA A 38 -6.60 3.44 -13.18
CA ALA A 38 -6.11 4.81 -13.26
C ALA A 38 -5.52 5.28 -11.92
N GLU A 39 -4.55 6.19 -11.96
CA GLU A 39 -3.85 6.70 -10.78
C GLU A 39 -4.55 7.89 -10.09
N ASN A 40 -5.65 8.41 -10.67
CA ASN A 40 -6.24 9.69 -10.26
C ASN A 40 -6.71 9.74 -8.81
N ASP A 41 -7.18 8.62 -8.28
CA ASP A 41 -7.80 8.52 -6.94
C ASP A 41 -6.81 8.04 -5.87
N TYR A 42 -5.50 8.16 -6.11
CA TYR A 42 -4.47 7.70 -5.17
C TYR A 42 -4.57 8.36 -3.78
N CYS A 43 -4.99 9.64 -3.70
CA CYS A 43 -5.17 10.31 -2.41
C CYS A 43 -6.25 9.65 -1.56
N VAL A 44 -7.35 9.20 -2.19
CA VAL A 44 -8.44 8.51 -1.49
C VAL A 44 -7.95 7.17 -0.94
N LEU A 45 -7.15 6.45 -1.73
CA LEU A 45 -6.54 5.20 -1.29
C LEU A 45 -5.54 5.43 -0.15
N GLN A 46 -4.71 6.46 -0.24
CA GLN A 46 -3.76 6.85 0.82
C GLN A 46 -4.50 7.16 2.13
N GLU A 47 -5.55 7.99 2.10
CA GLU A 47 -6.37 8.30 3.27
C GLU A 47 -7.01 7.05 3.87
N SER A 48 -7.47 6.11 3.02
CA SER A 48 -8.06 4.85 3.46
C SER A 48 -7.03 3.94 4.15
N ILE A 49 -5.79 3.88 3.62
CA ILE A 49 -4.69 3.12 4.22
C ILE A 49 -4.28 3.72 5.56
N ILE A 50 -4.11 5.05 5.64
CA ILE A 50 -3.83 5.76 6.89
C ILE A 50 -4.93 5.48 7.92
N GLY A 51 -6.20 5.57 7.50
CA GLY A 51 -7.34 5.26 8.36
C GLY A 51 -7.28 3.83 8.91
N PHE A 52 -6.96 2.86 8.06
CA PHE A 52 -6.82 1.47 8.47
C PHE A 52 -5.69 1.26 9.48
N GLU A 53 -4.53 1.92 9.30
CA GLU A 53 -3.44 1.88 10.28
C GLU A 53 -3.84 2.49 11.62
N LEU A 54 -4.56 3.61 11.60
CA LEU A 54 -5.06 4.27 12.82
C LEU A 54 -6.08 3.41 13.58
N GLU A 55 -6.81 2.54 12.90
CA GLU A 55 -7.75 1.58 13.51
C GLU A 55 -7.04 0.38 14.16
N HIS A 56 -5.81 0.07 13.74
CA HIS A 56 -5.04 -1.12 14.16
C HIS A 56 -3.59 -0.78 14.59
N PRO A 57 -3.40 0.23 15.47
CA PRO A 57 -2.06 0.77 15.73
C PRO A 57 -1.12 -0.27 16.34
N ASP A 58 -1.62 -1.13 17.22
CA ASP A 58 -0.80 -2.12 17.94
C ASP A 58 -0.17 -3.14 16.98
N GLU A 59 -0.91 -3.57 15.95
CA GLU A 59 -0.45 -4.48 14.91
C GLU A 59 0.69 -3.86 14.09
N PHE A 60 0.50 -2.63 13.60
CA PHE A 60 1.50 -1.93 12.79
C PHE A 60 2.75 -1.56 13.59
N ILE A 61 2.57 -1.15 14.84
CA ILE A 61 3.68 -0.92 15.77
C ILE A 61 4.49 -2.21 15.98
N ALA A 62 3.82 -3.35 16.16
CA ALA A 62 4.47 -4.63 16.39
C ALA A 62 5.27 -5.12 15.18
N ILE A 63 4.77 -4.93 13.94
CA ILE A 63 5.46 -5.35 12.71
C ILE A 63 6.85 -4.75 12.60
N LYS A 64 6.98 -3.45 12.93
CA LYS A 64 8.26 -2.72 12.85
C LYS A 64 9.02 -2.70 14.18
N ASN A 65 8.46 -3.28 15.24
CA ASN A 65 8.94 -3.17 16.62
C ASN A 65 9.19 -1.70 17.01
N TRP A 66 8.21 -0.85 16.69
CA TRP A 66 8.27 0.59 16.93
C TRP A 66 7.79 0.97 18.34
N THR A 67 8.10 2.19 18.73
CA THR A 67 7.41 2.86 19.83
C THR A 67 6.19 3.63 19.30
N ASN A 68 5.27 4.02 20.17
CA ASN A 68 4.14 4.88 19.80
C ASN A 68 4.60 6.20 19.15
N ASP A 69 5.73 6.76 19.60
CA ASP A 69 6.28 8.00 19.04
C ASP A 69 6.79 7.78 17.61
N ASN A 70 7.44 6.63 17.36
CA ASN A 70 7.88 6.27 16.00
C ASN A 70 6.69 6.09 15.06
N TRP A 71 5.64 5.40 15.51
CA TRP A 71 4.43 5.20 14.70
C TRP A 71 3.66 6.50 14.47
N THR A 72 3.52 7.35 15.48
CA THR A 72 2.89 8.68 15.32
C THR A 72 3.66 9.55 14.32
N CYS A 73 4.99 9.52 14.39
CA CYS A 73 5.86 10.20 13.43
C CYS A 73 5.68 9.63 12.01
N HIS A 74 5.63 8.30 11.88
CA HIS A 74 5.35 7.61 10.62
C HIS A 74 4.04 8.07 9.98
N ILE A 75 2.92 8.01 10.72
CA ILE A 75 1.61 8.47 10.22
C ILE A 75 1.65 9.94 9.80
N SER A 76 2.34 10.79 10.55
CA SER A 76 2.46 12.21 10.23
C SER A 76 3.24 12.43 8.92
N ILE A 77 4.39 11.77 8.76
CA ILE A 77 5.20 11.84 7.54
C ILE A 77 4.43 11.27 6.35
N LEU A 78 3.71 10.17 6.53
CA LEU A 78 2.92 9.53 5.49
C LEU A 78 1.80 10.45 5.00
N ALA A 79 1.09 11.12 5.91
CA ALA A 79 0.05 12.09 5.58
C ALA A 79 0.61 13.34 4.87
N GLU A 80 1.79 13.82 5.27
CA GLU A 80 2.41 15.03 4.71
C GLU A 80 3.06 14.79 3.33
N THR A 81 3.72 13.64 3.16
CA THR A 81 4.58 13.39 2.00
C THR A 81 3.98 12.45 0.97
N GLY A 82 3.03 11.60 1.38
CA GLY A 82 2.52 10.51 0.55
C GLY A 82 3.55 9.45 0.20
N ILE A 83 4.72 9.44 0.87
CA ILE A 83 5.76 8.42 0.66
C ILE A 83 5.39 7.19 1.47
N GLY A 84 4.73 6.25 0.81
CA GLY A 84 4.49 4.92 1.35
C GLY A 84 5.63 3.95 1.06
N ALA A 85 5.73 2.90 1.88
CA ALA A 85 6.73 1.84 1.79
C ALA A 85 6.08 0.46 2.09
N GLU A 86 6.83 -0.45 2.71
CA GLU A 86 6.38 -1.82 2.97
C GLU A 86 5.19 -1.91 3.93
N LEU A 87 5.02 -0.93 4.84
CA LEU A 87 3.96 -0.97 5.85
C LEU A 87 2.60 -0.67 5.21
N GLU A 88 2.54 0.33 4.33
CA GLU A 88 1.34 0.69 3.57
C GLU A 88 0.98 -0.39 2.55
N LEU A 89 1.99 -1.07 1.99
CA LEU A 89 1.76 -2.22 1.13
C LEU A 89 1.12 -3.39 1.91
N TYR A 90 1.57 -3.63 3.14
CA TYR A 90 0.96 -4.61 4.04
C TYR A 90 -0.46 -4.21 4.44
N ALA A 91 -0.68 -2.94 4.80
CA ALA A 91 -2.00 -2.41 5.11
C ALA A 91 -2.97 -2.61 3.94
N PHE A 92 -2.54 -2.27 2.72
CA PHE A 92 -3.31 -2.48 1.51
C PHE A 92 -3.64 -3.96 1.29
N ALA A 93 -2.65 -4.86 1.36
CA ALA A 93 -2.87 -6.30 1.23
C ALA A 93 -3.89 -6.82 2.25
N ALA A 94 -3.80 -6.39 3.51
CA ALA A 94 -4.72 -6.74 4.57
C ALA A 94 -6.14 -6.21 4.32
N MET A 95 -6.28 -4.93 3.96
CA MET A 95 -7.56 -4.28 3.66
C MET A 95 -8.34 -5.00 2.56
N PHE A 96 -7.65 -5.41 1.50
CA PHE A 96 -8.28 -6.06 0.35
C PHE A 96 -8.30 -7.59 0.44
N SER A 97 -7.66 -8.18 1.46
CA SER A 97 -7.49 -9.63 1.60
C SER A 97 -6.88 -10.26 0.34
N ILE A 98 -5.78 -9.67 -0.15
CA ILE A 98 -5.05 -10.11 -1.34
C ILE A 98 -3.56 -10.23 -1.04
N ASP A 99 -2.87 -11.06 -1.81
CA ASP A 99 -1.42 -11.05 -1.88
C ASP A 99 -0.95 -10.01 -2.90
N VAL A 100 0.05 -9.23 -2.54
CA VAL A 100 0.71 -8.27 -3.44
C VAL A 100 2.14 -8.71 -3.68
N TRP A 101 2.54 -8.73 -4.95
CA TRP A 101 3.82 -9.25 -5.46
C TRP A 101 4.60 -8.15 -6.17
#